data_AF-T0J3D4-F1
#
_entry.id   AF-T0J3D4-F1
#
_cell.length_a   1.000
_cell.length_b   1.000
_cell.length_c   1.000
_cell.angle_alpha   90.00
_cell.angle_beta   90.00
_cell.angle_gamma   90.00
#
_symmetry.space_group_name_H-M   'P 1'
#
loop_
_entity.id
_entity.type
_entity.pdbx_description
1 polymer ?
#
loop_
_entity_poly.entity_id
_entity_poly.type
_entity_poly.pdbx_seq_one_letter_code
_entity_poly.pdbx_strand_id
1 'polypeptide(L)'
;MHIISLDAQNWKTASDFYDALLGRLGAPDWHGRNIAALVDSMIVGDINQVEFPLRVDVTGVNRTNEQARDAMLSAFVALTRYGAVARITRSEASLEIGDGVSP
;
A
#
# COMPACT_ATOMS: atom_id res chain seq x y z
N MET A 1 2.31 -2.01 -16.37
CA MET A 1 1.89 -1.33 -15.12
C MET A 1 0.69 -2.04 -14.55
N HIS A 2 0.86 -2.68 -13.40
CA HIS A 2 -0.21 -3.35 -12.66
C HIS A 2 -0.97 -2.33 -11.81
N ILE A 3 -2.30 -2.45 -11.75
CA ILE A 3 -3.15 -1.56 -10.96
C ILE A 3 -3.91 -2.40 -9.93
N ILE A 4 -3.74 -2.05 -8.66
CA ILE A 4 -4.48 -2.59 -7.54
C ILE A 4 -5.50 -1.54 -7.10
N SER A 5 -6.78 -1.90 -7.10
CA SER A 5 -7.86 -1.04 -6.59
C SER A 5 -8.36 -1.52 -5.23
N LEU A 6 -8.33 -0.63 -4.25
CA LEU A 6 -8.79 -0.85 -2.88
C LEU A 6 -9.97 0.08 -2.55
N ASP A 7 -10.91 -0.41 -1.76
CA ASP A 7 -12.02 0.36 -1.20
C ASP A 7 -11.89 0.39 0.33
N ALA A 8 -11.61 1.58 0.87
CA ALA A 8 -11.39 1.79 2.29
C ALA A 8 -12.68 2.09 3.07
N GLN A 9 -13.85 2.20 2.43
CA GLN A 9 -15.08 2.70 3.09
C GLN A 9 -15.49 1.91 4.33
N ASN A 10 -15.10 0.64 4.44
CA ASN A 10 -15.49 -0.24 5.54
C ASN A 10 -14.32 -0.70 6.41
N TRP A 11 -13.12 -0.13 6.26
CA TRP A 11 -11.99 -0.44 7.12
C TRP A 11 -12.22 0.11 8.53
N LYS A 12 -12.01 -0.75 9.52
CA LYS A 12 -12.28 -0.49 10.95
C LYS A 12 -11.01 -0.41 11.78
N THR A 13 -9.94 -1.04 11.33
CA THR A 13 -8.67 -1.22 12.05
C THR A 13 -7.49 -1.04 11.11
N ALA A 14 -6.30 -0.80 11.66
CA ALA A 14 -5.07 -0.81 10.88
C ALA A 14 -4.88 -2.12 10.09
N SER A 15 -5.32 -3.25 10.64
CA SER A 15 -5.24 -4.56 9.97
C SER A 15 -6.02 -4.61 8.67
N ASP A 16 -7.17 -3.94 8.56
CA ASP A 16 -7.99 -3.98 7.35
C ASP A 16 -7.26 -3.38 6.14
N PHE A 17 -6.41 -2.38 6.36
CA PHE A 17 -5.52 -1.86 5.32
C PHE A 17 -4.51 -2.92 4.86
N TYR A 18 -3.83 -3.59 5.79
CA TYR A 18 -2.86 -4.64 5.45
C TYR A 18 -3.53 -5.81 4.76
N ASP A 19 -4.68 -6.27 5.26
CA ASP A 19 -5.43 -7.38 4.64
C ASP A 19 -5.85 -7.03 3.21
N ALA A 20 -6.33 -5.80 2.98
CA ALA A 20 -6.71 -5.34 1.65
C ALA A 20 -5.52 -5.23 0.69
N LEU A 21 -4.39 -4.67 1.14
CA LEU A 21 -3.21 -4.49 0.30
C LEU A 21 -2.50 -5.83 0.03
N LEU A 22 -2.16 -6.58 1.08
CA LEU A 22 -1.40 -7.82 0.99
C LEU A 22 -2.18 -8.90 0.22
N GLY A 23 -3.48 -8.99 0.42
CA GLY A 23 -4.34 -9.91 -0.33
C GLY A 23 -4.34 -9.61 -1.84
N ARG A 24 -4.19 -8.34 -2.23
CA ARG A 24 -4.09 -7.96 -3.65
C ARG A 24 -2.69 -8.09 -4.23
N LEU A 25 -1.66 -7.98 -3.39
CA LEU A 25 -0.27 -8.24 -3.76
C LEU A 25 0.03 -9.75 -3.88
N GLY A 26 -0.87 -10.62 -3.42
CA GLY A 26 -0.60 -12.05 -3.32
C GLY A 26 0.54 -12.35 -2.34
N ALA A 27 0.70 -11.53 -1.31
CA ALA A 27 1.74 -11.68 -0.31
C ALA A 27 1.53 -12.99 0.50
N PRO A 28 2.61 -13.64 0.97
CA PRO A 28 2.50 -14.86 1.76
C PRO A 28 1.90 -14.61 3.15
N ASP A 29 1.29 -15.63 3.75
CA ASP A 29 0.63 -15.53 5.07
C ASP A 29 1.57 -15.10 6.21
N TRP A 30 2.87 -15.34 6.08
CA TRP A 30 3.89 -14.93 7.03
C TRP A 30 4.38 -13.49 6.84
N HIS A 31 3.82 -12.75 5.88
CA HIS A 31 4.20 -11.37 5.61
C HIS A 31 3.92 -10.46 6.82
N GLY A 32 4.91 -9.67 7.20
CA GLY A 32 4.81 -8.78 8.34
C GLY A 32 3.87 -7.60 8.10
N ARG A 33 2.92 -7.36 9.01
CA ARG A 33 1.98 -6.22 8.95
C ARG A 33 2.60 -4.93 9.49
N ASN A 34 3.70 -4.49 8.89
CA ASN A 34 4.40 -3.27 9.29
C ASN A 34 5.13 -2.59 8.11
N ILE A 35 5.51 -1.33 8.29
CA ILE A 35 6.16 -0.52 7.25
C ILE A 35 7.46 -1.13 6.75
N ALA A 36 8.31 -1.69 7.64
CA ALA A 36 9.58 -2.27 7.24
C ALA A 36 9.39 -3.47 6.31
N ALA A 37 8.41 -4.32 6.59
CA ALA A 37 8.04 -5.45 5.72
C ALA A 37 7.41 -4.98 4.38
N LEU A 38 6.64 -3.89 4.38
CA LEU A 38 6.15 -3.30 3.13
C LEU A 38 7.32 -2.77 2.27
N VAL A 39 8.27 -2.04 2.85
CA VAL A 39 9.47 -1.59 2.14
C VAL A 39 10.26 -2.78 1.59
N ASP A 40 10.52 -3.78 2.42
CA ASP A 40 11.26 -4.98 2.01
C ASP A 40 10.57 -5.70 0.84
N SER A 41 9.25 -5.87 0.89
CA SER A 41 8.53 -6.62 -0.15
C SER A 41 8.11 -5.82 -1.39
N MET A 42 7.96 -4.50 -1.29
CA MET A 42 7.45 -3.67 -2.38
C MET A 42 8.51 -2.82 -3.07
N ILE A 43 9.72 -2.75 -2.50
CA ILE A 43 10.82 -1.92 -3.02
C ILE A 43 12.07 -2.75 -3.26
N VAL A 44 12.48 -3.54 -2.27
CA VAL A 44 13.81 -4.20 -2.28
C VAL A 44 13.73 -5.64 -2.80
N GLY A 45 12.76 -6.39 -2.31
CA GLY A 45 12.59 -7.81 -2.53
C GLY A 45 11.44 -8.14 -3.48
N ASP A 46 11.29 -9.43 -3.73
CA ASP A 46 10.38 -9.99 -4.73
C ASP A 46 9.59 -11.16 -4.14
N ILE A 47 8.82 -10.87 -3.08
CA ILE A 47 8.00 -11.88 -2.38
C ILE A 47 6.50 -11.76 -2.67
N ASN A 48 6.10 -10.69 -3.37
CA ASN A 48 4.74 -10.49 -3.81
C ASN A 48 4.54 -11.18 -5.17
N GLN A 49 3.30 -11.52 -5.52
CA GLN A 49 2.99 -12.15 -6.81
C GLN A 49 2.76 -11.13 -7.94
N VAL A 50 2.80 -9.84 -7.63
CA VAL A 50 2.55 -8.75 -8.58
C VAL A 50 3.88 -8.16 -9.04
N GLU A 51 4.04 -8.06 -10.36
CA GLU A 51 5.22 -7.47 -10.99
C GLU A 51 5.19 -5.93 -10.95
N PHE A 52 6.37 -5.32 -10.94
CA PHE A 52 6.54 -3.87 -11.11
C PHE A 52 6.60 -3.51 -12.61
N PRO A 53 6.09 -2.34 -13.02
CA PRO A 53 5.68 -1.21 -12.21
C PRO A 53 4.25 -1.37 -11.67
N LEU A 54 4.03 -0.89 -10.45
CA LEU A 54 2.79 -1.07 -9.69
C LEU A 54 2.16 0.28 -9.33
N ARG A 55 0.84 0.34 -9.42
CA ARG A 55 0.02 1.41 -8.85
C ARG A 55 -1.05 0.84 -7.93
N VAL A 56 -1.16 1.39 -6.72
CA VAL A 56 -2.24 1.11 -5.76
C VAL A 56 -3.15 2.33 -5.72
N ASP A 57 -4.41 2.19 -6.11
CA ASP A 57 -5.44 3.21 -5.98
C ASP A 57 -6.39 2.85 -4.85
N VAL A 58 -6.62 3.78 -3.93
CA VAL A 58 -7.49 3.62 -2.77
C VAL A 58 -8.59 4.67 -2.80
N THR A 59 -9.84 4.22 -2.78
CA THR A 59 -11.03 5.08 -2.70
C THR A 59 -11.66 5.00 -1.31
N GLY A 60 -12.54 5.94 -0.97
CA GLY A 60 -13.27 5.90 0.31
C GLY A 60 -12.46 6.30 1.54
N VAL A 61 -11.31 6.97 1.34
CA VAL A 61 -10.38 7.35 2.42
C VAL A 61 -11.01 8.30 3.44
N ASN A 62 -12.02 9.08 3.05
CA ASN A 62 -12.77 9.95 3.96
C ASN A 62 -13.81 9.22 4.82
N ARG A 63 -14.13 7.96 4.48
CA ARG A 63 -15.15 7.15 5.16
C ARG A 63 -14.56 6.01 5.99
N THR A 64 -13.27 5.72 5.84
CA THR A 64 -12.56 4.76 6.67
C THR A 64 -12.42 5.23 8.13
N ASN A 65 -12.21 4.27 9.03
CA ASN A 65 -11.73 4.54 10.38
C ASN A 65 -10.35 5.24 10.38
N GLU A 66 -10.11 6.06 11.41
CA GLU A 66 -8.86 6.82 11.60
C GLU A 66 -7.63 5.93 11.71
N GLN A 67 -7.68 4.82 12.45
CA GLN A 67 -6.52 3.93 12.59
C GLN A 67 -6.12 3.29 11.26
N ALA A 68 -7.10 2.87 10.46
CA ALA A 68 -6.88 2.30 9.14
C ALA A 68 -6.31 3.36 8.17
N ARG A 69 -6.86 4.58 8.23
CA ARG A 69 -6.37 5.71 7.45
C ARG A 69 -4.92 6.05 7.81
N ASP A 70 -4.61 6.15 9.09
CA ASP A 70 -3.28 6.54 9.56
C ASP A 70 -2.22 5.48 9.24
N ALA A 71 -2.58 4.20 9.31
CA ALA A 71 -1.73 3.10 8.86
C ALA A 71 -1.42 3.21 7.36
N MET A 72 -2.45 3.40 6.52
CA MET A 72 -2.28 3.57 5.07
C MET A 72 -1.43 4.80 4.74
N LEU A 73 -1.72 5.96 5.34
CA LEU A 73 -0.98 7.19 5.11
C LEU A 73 0.47 7.06 5.53
N SER A 74 0.72 6.48 6.72
CA SER A 74 2.08 6.26 7.22
C SER A 74 2.87 5.31 6.31
N ALA A 75 2.24 4.24 5.81
CA ALA A 75 2.86 3.34 4.85
C ALA A 75 3.20 4.03 3.53
N PHE A 76 2.24 4.76 2.94
CA PHE A 76 2.45 5.46 1.66
C PHE A 76 3.55 6.51 1.78
N VAL A 77 3.54 7.33 2.85
CA VAL A 77 4.58 8.32 3.13
C VAL A 77 5.95 7.67 3.38
N ALA A 78 6.00 6.50 4.01
CA ALA A 78 7.26 5.80 4.19
C ALA A 78 7.83 5.30 2.86
N LEU A 79 6.99 4.74 1.99
CA LEU A 79 7.40 4.23 0.67
C LEU A 79 7.90 5.35 -0.25
N THR A 80 7.42 6.60 -0.11
CA THR A 80 7.97 7.71 -0.90
C THR A 80 9.42 8.04 -0.58
N ARG A 81 9.92 7.67 0.61
CA ARG A 81 11.34 7.83 0.97
C ARG A 81 12.26 6.96 0.13
N TYR A 82 11.70 5.94 -0.53
CA TYR A 82 12.42 5.00 -1.37
C TYR A 82 12.13 5.20 -2.86
N GLY A 83 11.46 6.29 -3.26
CA GLY A 83 11.22 6.62 -4.67
C GLY A 83 9.81 6.30 -5.18
N ALA A 84 8.91 5.77 -4.34
CA ALA A 84 7.50 5.70 -4.68
C ALA A 84 6.86 7.10 -4.75
N VAL A 85 5.81 7.25 -5.56
CA VAL A 85 5.06 8.50 -5.68
C VAL A 85 3.68 8.33 -5.08
N ALA A 86 3.41 9.02 -3.97
CA ALA A 86 2.10 9.05 -3.35
C ALA A 86 1.32 10.31 -3.73
N ARG A 87 0.02 10.16 -4.01
CA ARG A 87 -0.92 11.29 -4.12
C ARG A 87 -2.07 11.04 -3.17
N ILE A 88 -2.32 11.96 -2.25
CA ILE A 88 -3.32 11.81 -1.21
C ILE A 88 -4.27 13.00 -1.29
N THR A 89 -5.56 12.72 -1.32
CA THR A 89 -6.65 13.69 -1.21
C THR A 89 -7.52 13.35 -0.01
N ARG A 90 -8.61 14.09 0.19
CA ARG A 90 -9.55 13.81 1.27
C ARG A 90 -10.21 12.43 1.13
N SER A 91 -10.62 12.06 -0.08
CA SER A 91 -11.43 10.85 -0.34
C SER A 91 -10.68 9.72 -1.04
N GLU A 92 -9.50 10.01 -1.57
CA GLU A 92 -8.72 9.07 -2.39
C GLU A 92 -7.23 9.15 -2.05
N ALA A 93 -6.53 8.05 -2.22
CA ALA A 93 -5.09 7.99 -2.17
C ALA A 93 -4.57 7.09 -3.31
N SER A 94 -3.36 7.36 -3.79
CA SER A 94 -2.66 6.48 -4.72
C SER A 94 -1.19 6.39 -4.37
N LEU A 95 -0.58 5.26 -4.68
CA LEU A 95 0.85 4.99 -4.57
C LEU A 95 1.34 4.36 -5.87
N GLU A 96 2.35 4.94 -6.49
CA GLU A 96 2.96 4.44 -7.72
C GLU A 96 4.43 4.07 -7.47
N ILE A 97 4.83 2.88 -7.93
CA ILE A 97 6.18 2.31 -7.84
C ILE A 97 6.60 1.96 -9.26
N GLY A 98 7.58 2.69 -9.78
CA GLY A 98 8.08 2.51 -11.15
C GLY A 98 9.17 1.44 -11.29
N ASP A 99 9.70 1.28 -12.50
CA ASP A 99 10.72 0.26 -12.83
C ASP A 99 12.13 0.56 -12.30
N GLY A 100 12.33 1.74 -11.71
CA GLY A 100 13.64 2.24 -11.25
C GLY A 100 13.69 2.62 -9.77
N VAL A 101 12.75 2.10 -8.98
CA VAL A 101 12.76 2.33 -7.52
C VAL A 101 13.89 1.49 -6.95
N SER A 102 15.00 2.14 -6.61
CA SER A 102 16.23 1.52 -6.15
C SER A 102 16.28 1.52 -4.61
N PRO A 103 16.75 0.46 -3.95
CA PRO A 103 16.97 0.42 -2.50
C PRO A 103 17.84 1.56 -1.98
#